data_AF-A0A9E4E4N3-F1
#
_entry.id   AF-A0A9E4E4N3-F1
#
_cell.length_a   1.000
_cell.length_b   1.000
_cell.length_c   1.000
_cell.angle_alpha   90.00
_cell.angle_beta   90.00
_cell.angle_gamma   90.00
#
_symmetry.space_group_name_H-M   'P 1'
#
loop_
_entity.id
_entity.type
_entity.pdbx_description
1 polymer ?
#
loop_
_entity_poly.entity_id
_entity_poly.type
_entity_poly.pdbx_seq_one_letter_code
_entity_poly.pdbx_strand_id
1 'polypeptide(L)'
;MREPDASQPKESACAVETDLLLWWEDFYLPVFEYVLPQMGTLEGKKVLELGTGTGGTATLLAKQGASVVGIDLLPFRLDEAKERANRHKVANAVDFSLMDATQLAFPDNTFDFIISKSVLVFTEHVQTAKECYRVLKPDGKAIFMENMRNHPVVLLYRKLFLKYSRELHYFSLLDIEGIGKEFEEIEHREFHLLSLGALFWKRIIPIPIFYRWTLQFLKLIDKNLLRMFPVLKRFCWITAMICHKKA
;
A
#
# COMPACT_ATOMS: atom_id res chain seq x y z
N MET A 1 -46.81 -13.89 2.32
CA MET A 1 -47.16 -12.70 3.12
C MET A 1 -46.18 -12.64 4.27
N ARG A 2 -45.34 -11.62 4.48
CA ARG A 2 -45.08 -10.32 3.85
C ARG A 2 -43.59 -10.04 4.12
N GLU A 3 -42.93 -9.36 3.19
CA GLU A 3 -41.71 -8.60 3.47
C GLU A 3 -41.92 -7.58 4.61
N PRO A 4 -40.83 -6.98 5.09
CA PRO A 4 -40.59 -5.62 4.59
C PRO A 4 -39.18 -5.42 4.03
N ASP A 5 -39.17 -4.90 2.81
CA ASP A 5 -38.11 -4.13 2.18
C ASP A 5 -38.02 -2.72 2.81
N ALA A 6 -36.83 -2.15 2.59
CA ALA A 6 -36.55 -0.75 2.28
C ALA A 6 -35.93 0.12 3.37
N SER A 7 -34.75 0.61 2.98
CA SER A 7 -34.09 1.86 3.36
C SER A 7 -33.08 1.83 4.50
N GLN A 8 -31.90 1.26 4.18
CA GLN A 8 -30.64 1.89 4.61
C GLN A 8 -29.82 2.28 3.38
N PRO A 9 -29.08 3.40 3.41
CA PRO A 9 -28.59 4.04 2.19
C PRO A 9 -27.52 3.19 1.50
N LYS A 10 -27.60 3.13 0.17
CA LYS A 10 -26.50 2.65 -0.68
C LYS A 10 -25.30 3.60 -0.52
N GLU A 11 -24.33 3.23 0.31
CA GLU A 11 -23.00 3.84 0.28
C GLU A 11 -22.22 3.26 -0.92
N SER A 12 -22.43 3.87 -2.08
CA SER A 12 -21.53 3.71 -3.23
C SER A 12 -20.30 4.59 -3.03
N ALA A 13 -19.20 4.00 -2.55
CA ALA A 13 -17.81 4.39 -2.85
C ALA A 13 -16.84 3.55 -2.00
N CYS A 14 -16.06 2.65 -2.63
CA CYS A 14 -14.77 2.15 -2.15
C CYS A 14 -14.63 1.88 -0.63
N ALA A 15 -15.57 1.17 0.00
CA ALA A 15 -15.41 0.73 1.38
C ALA A 15 -14.46 -0.48 1.41
N VAL A 16 -13.19 -0.26 1.77
CA VAL A 16 -12.21 -1.34 1.95
C VAL A 16 -12.67 -2.20 3.13
N GLU A 17 -12.97 -3.48 2.88
CA GLU A 17 -13.32 -4.43 3.94
C GLU A 17 -12.16 -4.57 4.93
N THR A 18 -12.43 -4.32 6.20
CA THR A 18 -11.40 -4.19 7.25
C THR A 18 -10.72 -5.50 7.64
N ASP A 19 -11.26 -6.65 7.23
CA ASP A 19 -10.68 -7.98 7.45
C ASP A 19 -9.73 -8.43 6.33
N LEU A 20 -9.87 -7.85 5.12
CA LEU A 20 -8.86 -7.93 4.05
C LEU A 20 -7.57 -7.18 4.41
N LEU A 21 -7.69 -6.31 5.40
CA LEU A 21 -6.68 -5.50 6.00
C LEU A 21 -6.14 -6.24 7.26
N LEU A 22 -4.93 -6.81 7.19
CA LEU A 22 -4.23 -7.44 8.32
C LEU A 22 -4.07 -6.51 9.56
N TRP A 23 -3.75 -7.10 10.72
CA TRP A 23 -3.68 -6.49 12.07
C TRP A 23 -2.86 -5.19 12.26
N TRP A 24 -2.11 -4.71 11.25
CA TRP A 24 -1.31 -3.47 11.26
C TRP A 24 -1.85 -2.41 10.28
N GLU A 25 -3.05 -2.59 9.72
CA GLU A 25 -3.56 -1.80 8.59
C GLU A 25 -4.11 -0.41 8.91
N ASP A 26 -4.45 -0.05 10.15
CA ASP A 26 -5.01 1.28 10.42
C ASP A 26 -4.07 2.41 9.96
N PHE A 27 -2.77 2.13 9.96
CA PHE A 27 -1.71 3.02 9.46
C PHE A 27 -1.68 3.09 7.92
N TYR A 28 -2.11 2.04 7.22
CA TYR A 28 -2.15 2.01 5.77
C TYR A 28 -3.51 2.41 5.20
N LEU A 29 -4.59 2.38 5.98
CA LEU A 29 -5.91 2.80 5.50
C LEU A 29 -5.90 4.22 4.91
N PRO A 30 -5.31 5.25 5.55
CA PRO A 30 -5.16 6.58 4.94
C PRO A 30 -4.37 6.60 3.64
N VAL A 31 -3.45 5.66 3.50
CA VAL A 31 -2.57 5.52 2.34
C VAL A 31 -3.36 4.87 1.20
N PHE A 32 -4.12 3.80 1.46
CA PHE A 32 -5.05 3.18 0.52
C PHE A 32 -6.16 4.13 0.05
N GLU A 33 -6.73 4.94 0.97
CA GLU A 33 -7.68 6.01 0.64
C GLU A 33 -7.10 7.02 -0.38
N TYR A 34 -5.78 7.20 -0.39
CA TYR A 34 -5.09 8.06 -1.33
C TYR A 34 -4.70 7.34 -2.63
N VAL A 35 -4.19 6.09 -2.56
CA VAL A 35 -3.62 5.41 -3.74
C VAL A 35 -4.66 4.71 -4.61
N LEU A 36 -5.72 4.12 -4.04
CA LEU A 36 -6.71 3.37 -4.83
C LEU A 36 -7.43 4.24 -5.87
N PRO A 37 -7.88 5.47 -5.56
CA PRO A 37 -8.49 6.35 -6.56
C PRO A 37 -7.55 6.68 -7.73
N GLN A 38 -6.24 6.68 -7.49
CA GLN A 38 -5.22 7.01 -8.50
C GLN A 38 -5.04 5.89 -9.53
N MET A 39 -5.48 4.66 -9.23
CA MET A 39 -5.52 3.54 -10.17
C MET A 39 -6.72 3.63 -11.12
N GLY A 40 -7.71 4.50 -10.86
CA GLY A 40 -8.91 4.59 -11.68
C GLY A 40 -9.74 3.29 -11.65
N THR A 41 -10.34 2.93 -12.77
CA THR A 41 -11.11 1.68 -12.88
C THR A 41 -10.18 0.46 -12.92
N LEU A 42 -10.49 -0.55 -12.12
CA LEU A 42 -9.76 -1.82 -12.06
C LEU A 42 -10.42 -2.94 -12.87
N GLU A 43 -11.67 -2.76 -13.29
CA GLU A 43 -12.40 -3.72 -14.11
C GLU A 43 -11.61 -4.08 -15.37
N GLY A 44 -11.27 -5.37 -15.53
CA GLY A 44 -10.53 -5.89 -16.68
C GLY A 44 -9.05 -5.48 -16.72
N LYS A 45 -8.52 -4.86 -15.67
CA LYS A 45 -7.10 -4.46 -15.58
C LYS A 45 -6.24 -5.56 -15.01
N LYS A 46 -5.01 -5.68 -15.51
CA LYS A 46 -4.02 -6.63 -15.00
C LYS A 46 -3.10 -5.94 -14.00
N VAL A 47 -3.04 -6.45 -12.77
CA VAL A 47 -2.27 -5.87 -11.67
C VAL A 47 -1.22 -6.86 -11.17
N LEU A 48 0.00 -6.36 -10.92
CA LEU A 48 1.04 -7.10 -10.20
C LEU A 48 1.15 -6.57 -8.77
N GLU A 49 1.01 -7.44 -7.77
CA GLU A 49 1.34 -7.14 -6.38
C GLU A 49 2.71 -7.73 -6.03
N LEU A 50 3.66 -6.88 -5.65
CA LEU A 50 4.95 -7.31 -5.12
C LEU A 50 4.84 -7.54 -3.61
N GLY A 51 5.36 -8.67 -3.12
CA GLY A 51 5.31 -9.08 -1.72
C GLY A 51 3.87 -9.20 -1.20
N THR A 52 3.08 -10.06 -1.84
CA THR A 52 1.64 -10.20 -1.56
C THR A 52 1.34 -10.65 -0.12
N GLY A 53 2.32 -11.27 0.57
CA GLY A 53 2.15 -11.75 1.93
C GLY A 53 0.93 -12.66 2.01
N THR A 54 -0.04 -12.29 2.84
CA THR A 54 -1.28 -13.08 3.03
C THR A 54 -2.37 -12.81 2.00
N GLY A 55 -2.09 -12.09 0.92
CA GLY A 55 -3.02 -11.85 -0.20
C GLY A 55 -4.11 -10.81 0.09
N GLY A 56 -3.92 -9.92 1.07
CA GLY A 56 -4.93 -8.92 1.46
C GLY A 56 -5.23 -7.92 0.35
N THR A 57 -4.20 -7.24 -0.16
CA THR A 57 -4.36 -6.27 -1.25
C THR A 57 -4.78 -6.96 -2.55
N ALA A 58 -4.17 -8.08 -2.93
CA ALA A 58 -4.61 -8.85 -4.10
C ALA A 58 -6.10 -9.21 -4.04
N THR A 59 -6.60 -9.67 -2.90
CA THR A 59 -8.02 -10.00 -2.72
C THR A 59 -8.90 -8.74 -2.85
N LEU A 60 -8.48 -7.61 -2.27
CA LEU A 60 -9.19 -6.34 -2.38
C LEU A 60 -9.30 -5.86 -3.83
N LEU A 61 -8.18 -5.88 -4.57
CA LEU A 61 -8.13 -5.42 -5.96
C LEU A 61 -8.94 -6.35 -6.88
N ALA A 62 -8.89 -7.66 -6.64
CA ALA A 62 -9.69 -8.63 -7.38
C ALA A 62 -11.19 -8.45 -7.15
N LYS A 63 -11.62 -8.12 -5.93
CA LYS A 63 -13.02 -7.73 -5.64
C LYS A 63 -13.46 -6.48 -6.40
N GLN A 64 -12.52 -5.64 -6.81
CA GLN A 64 -12.76 -4.43 -7.62
C GLN A 64 -12.68 -4.68 -9.13
N GLY A 65 -12.58 -5.94 -9.57
CA GLY A 65 -12.62 -6.35 -10.97
C GLY A 65 -11.25 -6.52 -11.65
N ALA A 66 -10.15 -6.38 -10.91
CA ALA A 66 -8.81 -6.63 -11.44
C ALA A 66 -8.50 -8.13 -11.58
N SER A 67 -7.67 -8.46 -12.57
CA SER A 67 -6.92 -9.72 -12.60
C SER A 67 -5.55 -9.49 -11.94
N VAL A 68 -5.32 -10.11 -10.80
CA VAL A 68 -4.13 -9.85 -9.98
C VAL A 68 -3.15 -11.01 -10.06
N VAL A 69 -1.87 -10.71 -10.23
CA VAL A 69 -0.77 -11.64 -9.97
C VAL A 69 -0.03 -11.16 -8.73
N GLY A 70 -0.05 -11.93 -7.65
CA GLY A 70 0.70 -11.64 -6.44
C GLY A 70 1.98 -12.46 -6.37
N ILE A 71 3.11 -11.82 -6.06
CA ILE A 71 4.38 -12.51 -5.88
C ILE A 71 4.93 -12.36 -4.46
N ASP A 72 5.63 -13.38 -3.98
CA ASP A 72 6.35 -13.34 -2.69
C ASP A 72 7.59 -14.24 -2.75
N LEU A 73 8.54 -14.05 -1.84
CA LEU A 73 9.71 -14.91 -1.67
C LEU A 73 9.48 -16.03 -0.65
N LEU A 74 8.36 -16.00 0.08
CA LEU A 74 8.05 -16.94 1.14
C LEU A 74 6.92 -17.88 0.72
N PRO A 75 7.19 -19.17 0.45
CA PRO A 75 6.17 -20.11 -0.01
C PRO A 75 4.92 -20.20 0.88
N PHE A 76 5.12 -20.20 2.22
CA PHE A 76 4.02 -20.27 3.18
C PHE A 76 3.06 -19.06 3.10
N ARG A 77 3.54 -17.90 2.65
CA ARG A 77 2.70 -16.71 2.43
C ARG A 77 1.77 -16.91 1.24
N LEU A 78 2.26 -17.55 0.19
CA LEU A 78 1.46 -17.85 -1.00
C LEU A 78 0.32 -18.82 -0.68
N ASP A 79 0.56 -19.79 0.22
CA ASP A 79 -0.49 -20.69 0.69
C ASP A 79 -1.57 -19.93 1.49
N GLU A 80 -1.16 -19.07 2.43
CA GLU A 80 -2.07 -18.17 3.16
C GLU A 80 -2.88 -17.26 2.22
N ALA A 81 -2.23 -16.73 1.17
CA ALA A 81 -2.85 -15.87 0.16
C ALA A 81 -3.90 -16.61 -0.67
N LYS A 82 -3.59 -17.83 -1.12
CA LYS A 82 -4.53 -18.70 -1.84
C LYS A 82 -5.75 -19.04 -0.98
N GLU A 83 -5.53 -19.40 0.29
CA GLU A 83 -6.63 -19.65 1.23
C GLU A 83 -7.53 -18.42 1.40
N ARG A 84 -6.94 -17.23 1.54
CA ARG A 84 -7.69 -15.97 1.65
C ARG A 84 -8.51 -15.71 0.39
N ALA A 85 -7.93 -15.85 -0.79
CA ALA A 85 -8.63 -15.62 -2.06
C ALA A 85 -9.82 -16.57 -2.23
N ASN A 86 -9.67 -17.85 -1.85
CA ASN A 86 -10.76 -18.82 -1.83
C ASN A 86 -11.87 -18.41 -0.87
N ARG A 87 -11.52 -18.03 0.37
CA ARG A 87 -12.49 -17.59 1.39
C ARG A 87 -13.34 -16.41 0.93
N HIS A 88 -12.72 -15.49 0.18
CA HIS A 88 -13.38 -14.30 -0.35
C HIS A 88 -13.97 -14.48 -1.76
N LYS A 89 -13.94 -15.71 -2.29
CA LYS A 89 -14.53 -16.09 -3.59
C LYS A 89 -13.96 -15.30 -4.78
N VAL A 90 -12.66 -15.01 -4.77
CA VAL A 90 -11.94 -14.33 -5.86
C VAL A 90 -10.78 -15.15 -6.43
N ALA A 91 -10.69 -16.44 -6.09
CA ALA A 91 -9.60 -17.32 -6.51
C ALA A 91 -9.46 -17.48 -8.04
N ASN A 92 -10.51 -17.16 -8.81
CA ASN A 92 -10.48 -17.14 -10.27
C ASN A 92 -9.87 -15.86 -10.87
N ALA A 93 -9.72 -14.81 -10.06
CA ALA A 93 -9.22 -13.50 -10.48
C ALA A 93 -7.81 -13.20 -9.94
N VAL A 94 -7.25 -14.10 -9.14
CA VAL A 94 -5.90 -13.96 -8.58
C VAL A 94 -5.03 -15.18 -8.84
N ASP A 95 -3.76 -14.96 -9.16
CA ASP A 95 -2.73 -15.99 -9.21
C ASP A 95 -1.58 -15.60 -8.28
N PHE A 96 -0.94 -16.59 -7.66
CA PHE A 96 0.10 -16.39 -6.67
C PHE A 96 1.33 -17.25 -6.97
N SER A 97 2.48 -16.60 -7.16
CA SER A 97 3.74 -17.27 -7.56
C SER A 97 4.94 -16.87 -6.69
N LEU A 98 5.83 -17.84 -6.45
CA LEU A 98 7.12 -17.59 -5.82
C LEU A 98 8.04 -16.86 -6.81
N MET A 99 8.40 -15.61 -6.54
CA MET A 99 9.21 -14.81 -7.47
C MET A 99 9.93 -13.68 -6.75
N ASP A 100 11.15 -13.37 -7.23
CA ASP A 100 11.94 -12.22 -6.80
C ASP A 100 11.53 -10.96 -7.57
N ALA A 101 11.17 -9.91 -6.85
CA ALA A 101 10.77 -8.63 -7.44
C ALA A 101 11.93 -7.89 -8.16
N THR A 102 13.18 -8.29 -7.93
CA THR A 102 14.36 -7.76 -8.64
C THR A 102 14.61 -8.41 -10.00
N GLN A 103 13.90 -9.51 -10.31
CA GLN A 103 14.03 -10.31 -11.54
C GLN A 103 12.67 -10.91 -11.92
N LEU A 104 11.80 -10.10 -12.54
CA LEU A 104 10.44 -10.48 -12.85
C LEU A 104 10.38 -11.35 -14.11
N ALA A 105 9.86 -12.58 -13.98
CA ALA A 105 9.71 -13.51 -15.09
C ALA A 105 8.47 -13.22 -15.97
N PHE A 106 8.19 -11.94 -16.24
CA PHE A 106 7.10 -11.48 -17.09
C PHE A 106 7.63 -10.75 -18.33
N PRO A 107 6.92 -10.79 -19.47
CA PRO A 107 7.24 -9.96 -20.62
C PRO A 107 7.12 -8.47 -20.32
N ASP A 108 7.77 -7.66 -21.14
CA ASP A 108 7.64 -6.21 -21.11
C ASP A 108 6.18 -5.79 -21.34
N ASN A 109 5.77 -4.67 -20.76
CA ASN A 109 4.44 -4.07 -20.99
C ASN A 109 3.26 -5.03 -20.70
N THR A 110 3.34 -5.82 -19.64
CA THR A 110 2.34 -6.83 -19.26
C THR A 110 1.24 -6.27 -18.36
N PHE A 111 1.57 -5.40 -17.40
CA PHE A 111 0.65 -4.97 -16.34
C PHE A 111 0.17 -3.54 -16.53
N ASP A 112 -1.11 -3.29 -16.27
CA ASP A 112 -1.67 -1.94 -16.23
C ASP A 112 -1.24 -1.22 -14.95
N PHE A 113 -1.19 -1.94 -13.83
CA PHE A 113 -0.74 -1.42 -12.56
C PHE A 113 0.22 -2.37 -11.85
N ILE A 114 1.14 -1.79 -11.10
CA ILE A 114 1.99 -2.51 -10.15
C ILE A 114 1.75 -1.88 -8.78
N ILE A 115 1.59 -2.69 -7.74
CA ILE A 115 1.42 -2.21 -6.37
C ILE A 115 2.35 -2.95 -5.41
N SER A 116 2.86 -2.24 -4.41
CA SER A 116 3.61 -2.85 -3.34
C SER A 116 3.42 -2.12 -2.01
N LYS A 117 3.44 -2.89 -0.92
CA LYS A 117 3.27 -2.41 0.45
C LYS A 117 4.39 -2.95 1.34
N SER A 118 5.31 -2.07 1.77
CA SER A 118 6.42 -2.43 2.67
C SER A 118 7.31 -3.55 2.14
N VAL A 119 7.68 -3.53 0.86
CA VAL A 119 8.48 -4.60 0.24
C VAL A 119 9.83 -4.10 -0.23
N LEU A 120 9.89 -2.90 -0.80
CA LEU A 120 11.14 -2.38 -1.36
C LEU A 120 12.19 -2.12 -0.28
N VAL A 121 11.80 -2.01 1.00
CA VAL A 121 12.75 -2.00 2.14
C VAL A 121 13.54 -3.31 2.28
N PHE A 122 13.11 -4.40 1.64
CA PHE A 122 13.75 -5.72 1.61
C PHE A 122 14.48 -6.02 0.30
N THR A 123 14.44 -5.12 -0.69
CA THR A 123 14.99 -5.39 -2.03
C THR A 123 16.04 -4.35 -2.43
N GLU A 124 16.77 -4.65 -3.51
CA GLU A 124 17.49 -3.64 -4.28
C GLU A 124 16.47 -2.75 -5.01
N HIS A 125 15.91 -1.78 -4.29
CA HIS A 125 14.74 -0.99 -4.70
C HIS A 125 14.88 -0.30 -6.06
N VAL A 126 16.08 0.13 -6.47
CA VAL A 126 16.33 0.69 -7.82
C VAL A 126 16.23 -0.40 -8.89
N GLN A 127 16.78 -1.59 -8.64
CA GLN A 127 16.66 -2.73 -9.56
C GLN A 127 15.20 -3.22 -9.63
N THR A 128 14.51 -3.30 -8.50
CA THR A 128 13.07 -3.58 -8.46
C THR A 128 12.28 -2.56 -9.27
N ALA A 129 12.57 -1.25 -9.12
CA ALA A 129 11.92 -0.19 -9.89
C ALA A 129 12.12 -0.35 -11.40
N LYS A 130 13.32 -0.72 -11.84
CA LYS A 130 13.63 -1.02 -13.26
C LYS A 130 12.81 -2.18 -13.80
N GLU A 131 12.75 -3.29 -13.07
CA GLU A 131 11.92 -4.43 -13.47
C GLU A 131 10.44 -4.08 -13.50
N CYS A 132 9.96 -3.28 -12.54
CA CYS A 132 8.61 -2.76 -12.55
C CYS A 132 8.35 -1.92 -13.81
N TYR A 133 9.23 -0.97 -14.12
CA TYR A 133 9.13 -0.14 -15.32
C TYR A 133 9.07 -0.99 -16.59
N ARG A 134 9.91 -2.03 -16.70
CA ARG A 134 9.95 -2.94 -17.84
C ARG A 134 8.61 -3.65 -18.06
N VAL A 135 8.05 -4.26 -17.02
CA VAL A 135 6.80 -5.05 -17.12
C VAL A 135 5.54 -4.20 -17.09
N LEU A 136 5.63 -2.92 -16.73
CA LEU A 136 4.51 -1.98 -16.75
C LEU A 136 4.19 -1.56 -18.19
N LYS A 137 2.91 -1.52 -18.56
CA LYS A 137 2.44 -1.01 -19.86
C LYS A 137 2.73 0.50 -20.01
N PRO A 138 2.82 1.02 -21.25
CA PRO A 138 2.67 2.45 -21.48
C PRO A 138 1.37 2.98 -20.85
N ASP A 139 1.44 4.18 -20.29
CA ASP A 139 0.40 4.82 -19.47
C ASP A 139 0.01 4.08 -18.18
N GLY A 140 0.75 3.01 -17.84
CA GLY A 140 0.60 2.29 -16.59
C GLY A 140 1.17 3.05 -15.39
N LYS A 141 0.75 2.64 -14.19
CA LYS A 141 1.26 3.22 -12.93
C LYS A 141 1.83 2.16 -12.00
N ALA A 142 3.00 2.43 -11.42
CA ALA A 142 3.55 1.67 -10.31
C ALA A 142 3.35 2.44 -8.99
N ILE A 143 2.81 1.76 -7.98
CA ILE A 143 2.43 2.34 -6.70
C ILE A 143 3.23 1.66 -5.59
N PHE A 144 4.05 2.42 -4.88
CA PHE A 144 4.88 1.90 -3.81
C PHE A 144 4.53 2.59 -2.49
N MET A 145 4.14 1.81 -1.48
CA MET A 145 3.84 2.32 -0.14
C MET A 145 4.92 1.84 0.82
N GLU A 146 5.79 2.74 1.25
CA GLU A 146 7.01 2.38 1.96
C GLU A 146 7.20 3.08 3.30
N ASN A 147 7.94 2.41 4.17
CA ASN A 147 8.25 2.89 5.50
C ASN A 147 9.46 3.83 5.47
N MET A 148 9.25 5.06 5.94
CA MET A 148 10.26 6.10 6.05
C MET A 148 11.18 5.87 7.26
N ARG A 149 12.40 6.41 7.17
CA ARG A 149 13.48 6.18 8.13
C ARG A 149 13.36 6.99 9.42
N ASN A 150 13.02 8.28 9.34
CA ASN A 150 13.37 9.24 10.40
C ASN A 150 12.24 9.62 11.36
N HIS A 151 11.06 9.00 11.28
CA HIS A 151 10.00 9.32 12.24
C HIS A 151 10.48 9.02 13.68
N PRO A 152 10.58 10.01 14.60
CA PRO A 152 11.28 9.85 15.88
C PRO A 152 10.75 8.70 16.74
N VAL A 153 9.43 8.63 16.90
CA VAL A 153 8.75 7.59 17.70
C VAL A 153 8.97 6.20 17.09
N VAL A 154 8.81 6.06 15.78
CA VAL A 154 8.99 4.79 15.08
C VAL A 154 10.45 4.36 15.10
N LEU A 155 11.39 5.29 14.93
CA LEU A 155 12.83 5.03 15.02
C LEU A 155 13.21 4.52 16.41
N LEU A 156 12.69 5.14 17.47
CA LEU A 156 12.88 4.66 18.84
C LEU A 156 12.28 3.26 19.03
N TYR A 157 11.04 3.05 18.57
CA TYR A 157 10.37 1.75 18.63
C TYR A 157 11.17 0.65 17.91
N ARG A 158 11.63 0.91 16.68
CA ARG A 158 12.49 0.01 15.90
C ARG A 158 13.76 -0.35 16.67
N LYS A 159 14.44 0.66 17.24
CA LYS A 159 15.70 0.47 17.98
C LYS A 159 15.53 -0.41 19.23
N LEU A 160 14.39 -0.29 19.91
CA LEU A 160 14.09 -1.00 21.16
C LEU A 160 13.52 -2.40 20.95
N PHE A 161 12.64 -2.59 19.96
CA PHE A 161 11.81 -3.79 19.85
C PHE A 161 12.04 -4.63 18.59
N LEU A 162 12.62 -4.08 17.53
CA LEU A 162 12.76 -4.77 16.24
C LEU A 162 14.23 -5.04 15.90
N LYS A 163 14.74 -6.21 16.30
CA LYS A 163 16.15 -6.59 16.10
C LYS A 163 16.58 -6.51 14.63
N TYR A 164 15.78 -7.06 13.72
CA TYR A 164 16.06 -7.09 12.27
C TYR A 164 15.87 -5.73 11.56
N SER A 165 15.26 -4.75 12.23
CA SER A 165 15.00 -3.44 11.63
C SER A 165 16.26 -2.69 11.24
N ARG A 166 17.41 -3.01 11.85
CA ARG A 166 18.69 -2.34 11.56
C ARG A 166 19.30 -2.75 10.22
N GLU A 167 18.88 -3.87 9.66
CA GLU A 167 19.37 -4.42 8.40
C GLU A 167 18.50 -3.99 7.20
N LEU A 168 17.34 -3.37 7.47
CA LEU A 168 16.41 -2.94 6.44
C LEU A 168 16.70 -1.52 5.95
N HIS A 169 16.55 -1.31 4.65
CA HIS A 169 16.74 0.00 4.03
C HIS A 169 15.45 0.81 4.09
N TYR A 170 15.18 1.45 5.23
CA TYR A 170 14.06 2.39 5.32
C TYR A 170 14.28 3.63 4.48
N PHE A 171 13.21 4.10 3.85
CA PHE A 171 13.25 5.13 2.83
C PHE A 171 13.55 6.52 3.39
N SER A 172 14.32 7.26 2.61
CA SER A 172 14.51 8.71 2.70
C SER A 172 13.91 9.36 1.43
N LEU A 173 13.82 10.69 1.44
CA LEU A 173 13.37 11.42 0.24
C LEU A 173 14.32 11.21 -0.95
N LEU A 174 15.61 10.97 -0.71
CA LEU A 174 16.59 10.67 -1.76
C LEU A 174 16.35 9.32 -2.43
N ASP A 175 15.87 8.33 -1.68
CA ASP A 175 15.52 7.01 -2.23
C ASP A 175 14.29 7.12 -3.15
N ILE A 176 13.32 7.97 -2.77
CA ILE A 176 12.16 8.30 -3.60
C ILE A 176 12.60 8.94 -4.92
N GLU A 177 13.48 9.94 -4.85
CA GLU A 177 14.07 10.56 -6.05
C GLU A 177 14.86 9.54 -6.89
N GLY A 178 15.56 8.60 -6.24
CA GLY A 178 16.30 7.52 -6.90
C GLY A 178 15.39 6.61 -7.73
N ILE A 179 14.28 6.15 -7.15
CA ILE A 179 13.25 5.39 -7.88
C ILE A 179 12.62 6.25 -8.97
N GLY A 180 12.33 7.52 -8.68
CA GLY A 180 11.70 8.45 -9.60
C GLY A 180 12.47 8.66 -10.91
N LYS A 181 13.80 8.44 -10.93
CA LYS A 181 14.62 8.53 -12.15
C LYS A 181 14.31 7.46 -13.19
N GLU A 182 13.73 6.34 -12.77
CA GLU A 182 13.37 5.23 -13.68
C GLU A 182 12.02 5.48 -14.39
N PHE A 183 11.28 6.51 -13.99
CA PHE A 183 9.94 6.82 -14.50
C PHE A 183 9.88 8.25 -15.04
N GLU A 184 8.97 8.54 -15.97
CA GLU A 184 8.85 9.88 -16.55
C GLU A 184 8.22 10.89 -15.58
N GLU A 185 7.40 10.41 -14.64
CA GLU A 185 6.76 11.23 -13.64
C GLU A 185 6.55 10.46 -12.33
N ILE A 186 6.81 11.13 -11.21
CA ILE A 186 6.60 10.59 -9.88
C ILE A 186 5.83 11.61 -9.03
N GLU A 187 4.72 11.15 -8.48
CA GLU A 187 4.00 11.84 -7.42
C GLU A 187 4.23 11.11 -6.12
N HIS A 188 4.50 11.83 -5.02
CA HIS A 188 4.62 11.18 -3.72
C HIS A 188 3.97 11.99 -2.61
N ARG A 189 3.44 11.26 -1.63
CA ARG A 189 2.76 11.83 -0.47
C ARG A 189 3.16 11.11 0.80
N GLU A 190 3.55 11.90 1.79
CA GLU A 190 3.91 11.41 3.11
C GLU A 190 2.74 11.45 4.09
N PHE A 191 2.71 10.47 4.98
CA PHE A 191 1.65 10.23 5.96
C PHE A 191 2.23 10.02 7.36
N HIS A 192 1.40 10.33 8.37
CA HIS A 192 1.70 10.10 9.78
C HIS A 192 2.91 10.88 10.28
N LEU A 193 2.78 12.21 10.38
CA LEU A 193 3.73 13.04 11.11
C LEU A 193 3.31 13.15 12.59
N LEU A 194 2.17 13.79 12.87
CA LEU A 194 1.56 13.85 14.19
C LEU A 194 0.40 12.86 14.31
N SER A 195 -0.25 12.53 13.20
CA SER A 195 -1.39 11.60 13.19
C SER A 195 -1.05 10.18 13.63
N LEU A 196 0.23 9.81 13.72
CA LEU A 196 0.66 8.59 14.42
C LEU A 196 0.16 8.57 15.88
N GLY A 197 0.09 9.74 16.52
CA GLY A 197 -0.42 9.92 17.87
C GLY A 197 -1.84 9.39 18.07
N ALA A 198 -2.72 9.53 17.07
CA ALA A 198 -4.09 9.05 17.18
C ALA A 198 -4.17 7.53 17.37
N LEU A 199 -3.20 6.79 16.85
CA LEU A 199 -3.20 5.33 16.87
C LEU A 199 -2.88 4.77 18.26
N PHE A 200 -2.28 5.58 19.15
CA PHE A 200 -2.14 5.23 20.57
C PHE A 200 -3.50 5.14 21.27
N TRP A 201 -4.49 5.96 20.88
CA TRP A 201 -5.81 5.95 21.51
C TRP A 201 -6.53 4.63 21.30
N LYS A 202 -6.33 3.94 20.17
CA LYS A 202 -6.99 2.64 19.90
C LYS A 202 -6.65 1.59 20.96
N ARG A 203 -5.48 1.68 21.59
CA ARG A 203 -5.02 0.72 22.63
C ARG A 203 -5.38 1.15 24.05
N ILE A 204 -5.64 2.45 24.28
CA ILE A 204 -5.92 3.01 25.61
C ILE A 204 -7.41 3.25 25.82
N ILE A 205 -8.11 3.78 24.81
CA ILE A 205 -9.52 4.15 24.83
C ILE A 205 -10.19 3.49 23.61
N PRO A 206 -10.83 2.32 23.76
CA PRO A 206 -11.44 1.57 22.65
C PRO A 206 -12.79 2.17 22.24
N ILE A 207 -12.85 3.49 22.03
CA ILE A 207 -14.02 4.20 21.49
C ILE A 207 -13.72 4.52 20.02
N PRO A 208 -14.28 3.76 19.05
CA PRO A 208 -13.91 3.88 17.64
C PRO A 208 -14.11 5.28 17.06
N ILE A 209 -15.14 6.00 17.52
CA ILE A 209 -15.45 7.35 17.04
C ILE A 209 -14.42 8.39 17.50
N PHE A 210 -13.90 8.25 18.72
CA PHE A 210 -12.87 9.15 19.25
C PHE A 210 -11.55 8.98 18.50
N TYR A 211 -11.15 7.73 18.25
CA TYR A 211 -10.00 7.41 17.39
C TYR A 211 -10.15 8.01 15.98
N ARG A 212 -11.29 7.79 15.32
CA ARG A 212 -11.53 8.31 13.96
C ARG A 212 -11.50 9.84 13.93
N TRP A 213 -12.15 10.50 14.88
CA TRP A 213 -12.17 11.95 14.96
C TRP A 213 -10.78 12.55 15.20
N THR A 214 -10.04 12.02 16.19
CA THR A 214 -8.67 12.48 16.47
C THR A 214 -7.73 12.23 15.29
N LEU A 215 -7.86 11.09 14.59
CA LEU A 215 -7.08 10.81 13.39
C LEU A 215 -7.37 11.84 12.28
N GLN A 216 -8.63 12.12 11.98
CA GLN A 216 -9.00 13.09 10.93
C GLN A 216 -8.53 14.50 11.27
N PHE A 217 -8.66 14.91 12.53
CA PHE A 217 -8.15 16.20 13.00
C PHE A 217 -6.63 16.30 12.86
N LEU A 218 -5.88 15.30 13.31
CA LEU A 218 -4.42 15.29 13.18
C LEU A 218 -3.96 15.18 11.72
N LYS A 219 -4.69 14.45 10.85
CA LYS A 219 -4.43 14.43 9.40
C LYS A 219 -4.55 15.83 8.78
N LEU A 220 -5.52 16.63 9.22
CA LEU A 220 -5.67 18.01 8.74
C LEU A 220 -4.51 18.89 9.19
N ILE A 221 -4.05 18.72 10.44
CA ILE A 221 -2.85 19.42 10.95
C ILE A 221 -1.62 19.00 10.14
N ASP A 222 -1.39 17.68 9.98
CA ASP A 222 -0.29 17.13 9.18
C ASP A 222 -0.29 17.74 7.77
N LYS A 223 -1.46 17.77 7.10
CA LYS A 223 -1.59 18.33 5.74
C LYS A 223 -1.15 19.81 5.68
N ASN A 224 -1.58 20.63 6.63
CA ASN A 224 -1.23 22.05 6.66
C ASN A 224 0.26 22.26 6.99
N LEU A 225 0.78 21.53 7.99
CA LEU A 225 2.19 21.59 8.38
C LEU A 225 3.12 21.15 7.25
N LEU A 226 2.82 20.05 6.57
CA LEU A 226 3.63 19.54 5.46
C LEU A 226 3.59 20.46 4.24
N ARG A 227 2.49 21.20 4.04
CA ARG A 227 2.39 22.23 3.00
C ARG A 227 3.22 23.47 3.34
N MET A 228 3.17 23.93 4.59
CA MET A 228 3.93 25.10 5.04
C MET A 228 5.43 24.81 5.20
N PHE A 229 5.78 23.60 5.63
CA PHE A 229 7.15 23.18 5.94
C PHE A 229 7.45 21.84 5.26
N PRO A 230 7.73 21.81 3.95
CA PRO A 230 8.01 20.57 3.22
C PRO A 230 9.17 19.74 3.79
N VAL A 231 10.13 20.39 4.47
CA VAL A 231 11.23 19.71 5.17
C VAL A 231 10.76 18.71 6.23
N LEU A 232 9.53 18.85 6.76
CA LEU A 232 8.96 17.94 7.74
C LEU A 232 8.56 16.59 7.13
N LYS A 233 8.39 16.49 5.81
CA LYS A 233 8.06 15.23 5.10
C LYS A 233 9.03 14.10 5.45
N ARG A 234 10.32 14.41 5.64
CA ARG A 234 11.34 13.42 6.01
C ARG A 234 11.09 12.73 7.35
N PHE A 235 10.24 13.30 8.21
CA PHE A 235 9.88 12.78 9.53
C PHE A 235 8.53 12.07 9.57
N CYS A 236 7.80 12.03 8.47
CA CYS A 236 6.63 11.17 8.34
C CYS A 236 7.01 9.70 8.41
N TRP A 237 6.06 8.82 8.75
CA TRP A 237 6.34 7.39 8.86
C TRP A 237 6.14 6.62 7.56
N ILE A 238 5.10 6.94 6.78
CA ILE A 238 4.82 6.22 5.53
C ILE A 238 4.89 7.21 4.38
N THR A 239 5.41 6.75 3.24
CA THR A 239 5.31 7.44 1.96
C THR A 239 4.53 6.58 0.98
N ALA A 240 3.71 7.20 0.14
CA ALA A 240 3.16 6.58 -1.05
C ALA A 240 3.73 7.28 -2.27
N MET A 241 4.30 6.50 -3.18
CA MET A 241 4.82 6.92 -4.47
C MET A 241 3.90 6.39 -5.56
N ILE A 242 3.59 7.23 -6.54
CA ILE A 242 2.85 6.90 -7.75
C ILE A 242 3.77 7.27 -8.90
N CYS A 243 4.32 6.25 -9.54
CA CYS A 243 5.26 6.39 -10.63
C CYS A 243 4.54 6.09 -11.96
N HIS A 244 4.67 6.98 -12.92
CA HIS A 244 3.99 6.91 -14.22
C HIS A 244 4.98 6.51 -15.30
N LYS A 245 4.59 5.51 -16.10
CA LYS A 245 5.28 5.20 -17.36
C LYS A 245 4.54 5.88 -18.50
N LYS A 246 5.13 6.91 -19.11
CA LYS A 246 4.51 7.60 -20.25
C LYS A 246 4.81 6.85 -21.55
N ALA A 247 3.84 6.86 -22.47
CA ALA A 247 3.98 6.28 -23.81
C ALA A 247 4.96 7.07 -24.71
#